data_AF-A0A522AFK8-F1
#
_entry.id   AF-A0A522AFK8-F1
#
_cell.length_a   1.000
_cell.length_b   1.000
_cell.length_c   1.000
_cell.angle_alpha   90.00
_cell.angle_beta   90.00
_cell.angle_gamma   90.00
#
_symmetry.space_group_name_H-M   'P 1'
#
loop_
_entity.id
_entity.type
_entity.pdbx_description
1 polymer ?
#
loop_
_entity_poly.entity_id
_entity_poly.type
_entity_poly.pdbx_seq_one_letter_code
_entity_poly.pdbx_strand_id
1 'polypeptide(L)'
;MSLEDIYFLSQIISALALVVSLLFVGIQIRHNTMSTQTARHQSIVQAISDWSRDVALNTEISALLGKGSANFELLEPVQRLQFSLLHVALFRNYENIYYQHEQRAIDHHVWEGWSYRMRATFALPGVRAWWVPQRDSYSEAFRNFLEENPLSSTNAPTHLAMHAD
;
A
#
# COMPACT_ATOMS: atom_id res chain seq x y z
N MET A 1 -23.23 43.76 42.53
CA MET A 1 -22.43 42.54 42.29
C MET A 1 -21.15 42.70 43.07
N SER A 2 -20.84 41.75 43.95
CA SER A 2 -19.55 41.72 44.64
C SER A 2 -18.45 41.22 43.70
N LEU A 3 -17.19 41.50 44.03
CA LEU A 3 -16.04 40.95 43.29
C LEU A 3 -16.06 39.41 43.28
N GLU A 4 -16.61 38.81 44.31
CA GLU A 4 -16.74 37.37 44.48
C GLU A 4 -17.79 36.77 43.52
N ASP A 5 -18.92 37.45 43.32
CA ASP A 5 -19.94 37.04 42.34
C ASP A 5 -19.40 37.05 40.90
N ILE A 6 -18.60 38.07 40.57
CA ILE A 6 -17.95 38.21 39.26
C ILE A 6 -16.89 37.12 39.07
N TYR A 7 -16.14 36.80 40.13
CA TYR A 7 -15.17 35.71 40.12
C TYR A 7 -15.83 34.36 39.85
N PHE A 8 -16.88 34.00 40.57
CA PHE A 8 -17.60 32.74 40.35
C PHE A 8 -18.23 32.68 38.95
N LEU A 9 -18.79 33.77 38.45
CA LEU A 9 -19.32 33.84 37.08
C LEU A 9 -18.21 33.61 36.04
N SER A 10 -17.03 34.21 36.22
CA SER A 10 -15.89 34.02 35.32
C SER A 10 -15.41 32.57 35.31
N GLN A 11 -15.37 31.90 36.47
CA GLN A 11 -14.98 30.49 36.57
C GLN A 11 -15.96 29.57 35.83
N ILE A 12 -17.26 29.81 35.96
CA ILE A 12 -18.29 29.04 35.25
C ILE A 12 -18.13 29.19 33.74
N ILE A 13 -17.92 30.42 33.26
CA ILE A 13 -17.69 30.70 31.84
C ILE A 13 -16.40 30.04 31.35
N SER A 14 -15.31 30.11 32.11
CA SER A 14 -14.04 29.45 31.78
C SER A 14 -14.17 27.93 31.73
N ALA A 15 -14.87 27.32 32.69
CA ALA A 15 -15.12 25.88 32.71
C ALA A 15 -15.95 25.45 31.48
N LEU A 16 -16.99 26.20 31.13
CA LEU A 16 -17.78 25.95 29.94
C LEU A 16 -16.95 26.09 28.65
N ALA A 17 -16.11 27.12 28.55
CA ALA A 17 -15.22 27.33 27.41
C ALA A 17 -14.23 26.17 27.24
N LEU A 18 -13.68 25.62 28.33
CA LEU A 18 -12.81 24.44 28.30
C LEU A 18 -13.54 23.20 27.79
N VAL A 19 -14.77 22.93 28.27
CA VAL A 19 -15.56 21.78 27.82
C VAL A 19 -15.87 21.88 26.32
N VAL A 20 -16.30 23.06 25.85
CA VAL A 20 -16.56 23.30 24.42
C VAL A 20 -15.28 23.13 23.59
N SER A 21 -14.14 23.62 24.09
CA SER A 21 -12.84 23.46 23.42
C SER A 21 -12.45 21.99 23.29
N LEU A 22 -12.64 21.18 24.33
CA LEU A 22 -12.32 19.75 24.29
C LEU A 22 -13.24 18.98 23.33
N LEU A 23 -14.53 19.31 23.28
CA LEU A 23 -15.47 18.74 22.31
C LEU A 23 -15.06 19.09 20.88
N PHE A 24 -14.71 20.35 20.63
CA PHE A 24 -14.22 20.80 19.33
C PHE A 24 -12.96 20.05 18.91
N VAL A 25 -11.98 19.90 19.82
CA VAL A 25 -10.75 19.13 19.56
C VAL A 25 -11.06 17.67 19.25
N GLY A 26 -11.98 17.03 19.99
CA GLY A 26 -12.41 15.65 19.70
C GLY A 26 -13.01 15.49 18.29
N ILE A 27 -13.87 16.43 17.87
CA ILE A 27 -14.44 16.45 16.52
C ILE A 27 -13.35 16.73 15.48
N GLN A 28 -12.45 17.68 15.74
CA GLN A 28 -11.36 18.05 14.84
C GLN A 28 -10.40 16.89 14.61
N ILE A 29 -10.05 16.13 15.66
CA ILE A 29 -9.22 14.93 15.56
C ILE A 29 -9.91 13.88 14.68
N ARG A 30 -11.23 13.68 14.83
CA ARG A 30 -11.98 12.72 14.01
C ARG A 30 -12.00 13.13 12.54
N HIS A 31 -12.28 14.39 12.23
CA HIS A 31 -12.25 14.90 10.85
C HIS A 31 -10.84 14.86 10.24
N ASN A 32 -9.80 15.19 11.01
CA ASN A 32 -8.41 15.09 10.59
C ASN A 32 -8.02 13.63 10.30
N THR A 33 -8.46 12.69 11.14
CA THR A 33 -8.22 11.26 10.94
C THR A 33 -8.83 10.77 9.63
N MET A 34 -10.06 11.16 9.32
CA MET A 34 -10.74 10.82 8.06
C MET A 34 -10.03 11.42 6.84
N SER A 35 -9.66 12.70 6.90
CA SER A 35 -8.91 13.37 5.83
C SER A 35 -7.55 12.69 5.58
N THR A 36 -6.84 12.33 6.65
CA THR A 36 -5.55 11.64 6.59
C THR A 36 -5.67 10.22 6.06
N GLN A 37 -6.78 9.51 6.31
CA GLN A 37 -7.04 8.19 5.75
C GLN A 37 -7.26 8.26 4.23
N THR A 38 -8.09 9.20 3.76
CA THR A 38 -8.33 9.42 2.33
C THR A 38 -7.05 9.85 1.59
N ALA A 39 -6.26 10.75 2.18
CA ALA A 39 -4.98 11.18 1.62
C ALA A 39 -3.98 10.02 1.48
N ARG A 40 -3.92 9.12 2.48
CA ARG A 40 -3.08 7.90 2.42
C ARG A 40 -3.52 6.94 1.32
N HIS A 41 -4.82 6.71 1.19
CA HIS A 41 -5.35 5.89 0.10
C HIS A 41 -4.97 6.49 -1.26
N GLN A 42 -5.17 7.80 -1.43
CA GLN A 42 -4.81 8.50 -2.66
C GLN A 42 -3.31 8.41 -2.97
N SER A 43 -2.43 8.54 -1.97
CA SER A 43 -0.98 8.44 -2.21
C SER A 43 -0.54 7.06 -2.67
N ILE A 44 -1.15 5.99 -2.12
CA ILE A 44 -0.89 4.61 -2.56
C ILE A 44 -1.34 4.42 -4.01
N VAL A 45 -2.58 4.82 -4.31
CA VAL A 45 -3.13 4.72 -5.67
C VAL A 45 -2.25 5.49 -6.64
N GLN A 46 -1.84 6.71 -6.29
CA GLN A 46 -0.98 7.54 -7.11
C GLN A 46 0.38 6.88 -7.37
N ALA A 47 1.08 6.39 -6.34
CA ALA A 47 2.39 5.75 -6.49
C ALA A 47 2.33 4.54 -7.43
N ILE A 48 1.26 3.75 -7.33
CA ILE A 48 1.05 2.58 -8.18
C ILE A 48 0.61 2.96 -9.60
N SER A 49 -0.18 4.01 -9.75
CA SER A 49 -0.57 4.57 -11.06
C SER A 49 0.64 5.15 -11.79
N ASP A 50 1.53 5.84 -11.08
CA ASP A 50 2.76 6.41 -11.65
C ASP A 50 3.72 5.31 -12.06
N TRP A 51 3.93 4.29 -11.22
CA TRP A 51 4.71 3.10 -11.60
C TRP A 51 4.15 2.43 -12.87
N SER A 52 2.82 2.24 -12.92
CA SER A 52 2.17 1.64 -14.09
C SER A 52 2.33 2.49 -15.34
N ARG A 53 2.24 3.81 -15.20
CA ARG A 53 2.43 4.78 -16.30
C ARG A 53 3.85 4.73 -16.83
N ASP A 54 4.84 4.77 -15.97
CA ASP A 54 6.26 4.76 -16.35
C ASP A 54 6.63 3.48 -17.09
N VAL A 55 6.10 2.34 -16.64
CA VAL A 55 6.22 1.06 -17.35
C VAL A 55 5.54 1.11 -18.71
N ALA A 56 4.29 1.58 -18.77
CA ALA A 56 3.49 1.58 -19.99
C ALA A 56 4.04 2.51 -21.08
N LEU A 57 4.70 3.61 -20.70
CA LEU A 57 5.33 4.55 -21.64
C LEU A 57 6.66 4.04 -22.20
N ASN A 58 7.23 2.99 -21.62
CA ASN A 58 8.50 2.41 -22.06
C ASN A 58 8.31 0.95 -22.51
N THR A 59 8.23 0.74 -23.83
CA THR A 59 8.02 -0.57 -24.44
C THR A 59 9.12 -1.58 -24.08
N GLU A 60 10.37 -1.14 -23.90
CA GLU A 60 11.48 -2.02 -23.52
C GLU A 60 11.31 -2.53 -22.08
N ILE A 61 10.91 -1.65 -21.16
CA ILE A 61 10.59 -2.04 -19.77
C ILE A 61 9.36 -2.96 -19.72
N SER A 62 8.34 -2.66 -20.52
CA SER A 62 7.16 -3.52 -20.64
C SER A 62 7.51 -4.92 -21.14
N ALA A 63 8.34 -5.03 -22.19
CA ALA A 63 8.82 -6.30 -22.70
C ALA A 63 9.70 -7.05 -21.69
N LEU A 64 10.57 -6.34 -20.97
CA LEU A 64 11.38 -6.88 -19.88
C LEU A 64 10.49 -7.48 -18.78
N LEU A 65 9.46 -6.76 -18.34
CA LEU A 65 8.54 -7.23 -17.30
C LEU A 65 7.75 -8.45 -17.77
N GLY A 66 7.28 -8.48 -19.03
CA GLY A 66 6.63 -9.66 -19.60
C GLY A 66 7.55 -10.88 -19.61
N LYS A 67 8.73 -10.74 -20.23
CA LYS A 67 9.74 -11.81 -20.33
C LYS A 67 10.17 -12.30 -18.94
N GLY A 68 10.49 -11.37 -18.04
CA GLY A 68 10.96 -11.66 -16.70
C GLY A 68 9.90 -12.27 -15.80
N SER A 69 8.62 -11.88 -15.97
CA SER A 69 7.50 -12.46 -15.21
C SER A 69 7.19 -13.89 -15.66
N ALA A 70 7.32 -14.17 -16.95
CA ALA A 70 7.18 -15.52 -17.49
C ALA A 70 8.34 -16.43 -17.04
N ASN A 71 9.58 -15.97 -17.21
CA ASN A 71 10.76 -16.71 -16.80
C ASN A 71 11.95 -15.80 -16.51
N PHE A 72 12.24 -15.60 -15.22
CA PHE A 72 13.34 -14.77 -14.74
C PHE A 72 14.72 -15.24 -15.22
N GLU A 73 14.90 -16.55 -15.41
CA GLU A 73 16.20 -17.10 -15.80
C GLU A 73 16.59 -16.79 -17.26
N LEU A 74 15.63 -16.41 -18.09
CA LEU A 74 15.89 -15.98 -19.48
C LEU A 74 16.41 -14.54 -19.58
N LEU A 75 16.44 -13.80 -18.47
CA LEU A 75 16.93 -12.43 -18.46
C LEU A 75 18.46 -12.41 -18.43
N GLU A 76 19.03 -11.50 -19.23
CA GLU A 76 20.45 -11.15 -19.15
C GLU A 76 20.79 -10.54 -17.77
N PRO A 77 22.06 -10.57 -17.31
CA PRO A 77 22.42 -10.06 -15.98
C PRO A 77 21.94 -8.63 -15.68
N VAL A 78 22.07 -7.71 -16.65
CA VAL A 78 21.58 -6.33 -16.52
C VAL A 78 20.04 -6.28 -16.47
N GLN A 79 19.37 -7.10 -17.27
CA GLN A 79 17.91 -7.23 -17.27
C GLN A 79 17.40 -7.78 -15.94
N ARG A 80 18.10 -8.76 -15.34
CA ARG A 80 17.78 -9.29 -13.99
C ARG A 80 17.89 -8.20 -12.94
N LEU A 81 18.92 -7.37 -12.98
CA LEU A 81 19.08 -6.24 -12.07
C LEU A 81 17.92 -5.25 -12.22
N GLN A 82 17.60 -4.85 -13.46
CA GLN A 82 16.51 -3.91 -13.73
C GLN A 82 15.14 -4.47 -13.29
N PHE A 83 14.86 -5.73 -13.63
CA PHE A 83 13.65 -6.43 -13.18
C PHE A 83 13.58 -6.48 -11.66
N SER A 84 14.70 -6.73 -10.99
CA SER A 84 14.79 -6.78 -9.53
C SER A 84 14.49 -5.42 -8.90
N LEU A 85 15.06 -4.33 -9.42
CA LEU A 85 14.80 -2.98 -8.91
C LEU A 85 13.32 -2.58 -9.05
N LEU A 86 12.70 -2.91 -10.19
CA LEU A 86 11.27 -2.67 -10.43
C LEU A 86 10.40 -3.45 -9.44
N HIS A 87 10.74 -4.72 -9.19
CA HIS A 87 9.99 -5.56 -8.25
C HIS A 87 10.24 -5.19 -6.79
N VAL A 88 11.44 -4.76 -6.41
CA VAL A 88 11.71 -4.20 -5.07
C VAL A 88 10.81 -2.98 -4.83
N ALA A 89 10.76 -2.04 -5.76
CA ALA A 89 9.89 -0.86 -5.63
C ALA A 89 8.41 -1.26 -5.49
N LEU A 90 7.94 -2.18 -6.33
CA LEU A 90 6.55 -2.64 -6.31
C LEU A 90 6.21 -3.37 -4.99
N PHE A 91 7.05 -4.32 -4.56
CA PHE A 91 6.79 -5.13 -3.37
C PHE A 91 6.94 -4.34 -2.08
N ARG A 92 7.76 -3.28 -2.03
CA ARG A 92 7.76 -2.34 -0.90
C ARG A 92 6.47 -1.56 -0.78
N ASN A 93 5.87 -1.16 -1.90
CA ASN A 93 4.54 -0.58 -1.89
C ASN A 93 3.51 -1.62 -1.40
N TYR A 94 3.60 -2.87 -1.86
CA TYR A 94 2.71 -3.93 -1.39
C TYR A 94 2.82 -4.21 0.11
N GLU A 95 4.04 -4.32 0.64
CA GLU A 95 4.29 -4.49 2.06
C GLU A 95 3.72 -3.32 2.87
N ASN A 96 3.87 -2.09 2.38
CA ASN A 96 3.29 -0.91 3.01
C ASN A 96 1.75 -0.97 3.07
N ILE A 97 1.10 -1.37 1.98
CA ILE A 97 -0.36 -1.54 1.93
C ILE A 97 -0.81 -2.65 2.89
N TYR A 98 -0.09 -3.77 2.93
CA TYR A 98 -0.34 -4.86 3.87
C TYR A 98 -0.27 -4.37 5.33
N TYR A 99 0.77 -3.61 5.69
CA TYR A 99 0.88 -3.03 7.03
C TYR A 99 -0.27 -2.08 7.38
N GLN A 100 -0.74 -1.29 6.42
CA GLN A 100 -1.90 -0.42 6.63
C GLN A 100 -3.19 -1.21 6.83
N HIS A 101 -3.35 -2.36 6.15
CA HIS A 101 -4.44 -3.29 6.41
C HIS A 101 -4.35 -3.90 7.82
N GLU A 102 -3.17 -4.37 8.24
CA GLU A 102 -2.97 -4.92 9.60
C GLU A 102 -3.31 -3.90 10.70
N GLN A 103 -3.06 -2.62 10.43
CA GLN A 103 -3.45 -1.51 11.32
C GLN A 103 -4.92 -1.10 11.22
N ARG A 104 -5.73 -1.81 10.43
CA ARG A 104 -7.15 -1.50 10.14
C ARG A 104 -7.36 -0.09 9.55
N ALA A 105 -6.35 0.43 8.85
CA ALA A 105 -6.40 1.74 8.21
C ALA A 105 -6.98 1.69 6.79
N ILE A 106 -7.18 0.49 6.22
CA ILE A 106 -7.75 0.27 4.90
C ILE A 106 -9.06 -0.51 5.05
N ASP A 107 -10.11 -0.04 4.38
CA ASP A 107 -11.40 -0.74 4.35
C ASP A 107 -11.28 -2.11 3.67
N HIS A 108 -12.07 -3.08 4.13
CA HIS A 108 -12.03 -4.46 3.64
C HIS A 108 -12.16 -4.58 2.12
N HIS A 109 -13.08 -3.82 1.51
CA HIS A 109 -13.31 -3.85 0.06
C HIS A 109 -12.10 -3.33 -0.74
N VAL A 110 -11.38 -2.35 -0.20
CA VAL A 110 -10.13 -1.85 -0.80
C VAL A 110 -9.03 -2.89 -0.64
N TRP A 111 -8.96 -3.52 0.53
CA TRP A 111 -8.00 -4.58 0.80
C TRP A 111 -8.17 -5.78 -0.13
N GLU A 112 -9.39 -6.23 -0.40
CA GLU A 112 -9.65 -7.35 -1.31
C GLU A 112 -8.98 -7.16 -2.68
N GLY A 113 -9.14 -5.98 -3.29
CA GLY A 113 -8.53 -5.66 -4.57
C GLY A 113 -7.00 -5.64 -4.53
N TRP A 114 -6.41 -5.03 -3.50
CA TRP A 114 -4.96 -5.03 -3.32
C TRP A 114 -4.39 -6.42 -3.04
N SER A 115 -5.04 -7.19 -2.15
CA SER A 115 -4.65 -8.54 -1.80
C SER A 115 -4.69 -9.47 -3.02
N TYR A 116 -5.69 -9.31 -3.89
CA TYR A 116 -5.79 -10.05 -5.13
C TYR A 116 -4.61 -9.70 -6.05
N ARG A 117 -4.34 -8.40 -6.25
CA ARG A 117 -3.25 -7.94 -7.10
C ARG A 117 -1.89 -8.44 -6.62
N MET A 118 -1.60 -8.33 -5.32
CA MET A 118 -0.36 -8.81 -4.71
C MET A 118 -0.14 -10.30 -4.99
N ARG A 119 -1.16 -11.11 -4.69
CA ARG A 119 -1.11 -12.56 -4.89
C ARG A 119 -1.03 -12.94 -6.37
N ALA A 120 -1.66 -12.17 -7.25
CA ALA A 120 -1.64 -12.42 -8.69
C ALA A 120 -0.26 -12.11 -9.29
N THR A 121 0.37 -11.01 -8.88
CA THR A 121 1.76 -10.70 -9.23
C THR A 121 2.70 -11.79 -8.70
N PHE A 122 2.54 -12.19 -7.43
CA PHE A 122 3.34 -13.25 -6.81
C PHE A 122 3.12 -14.64 -7.41
N ALA A 123 1.99 -14.89 -8.08
CA ALA A 123 1.72 -16.16 -8.75
C ALA A 123 2.55 -16.34 -10.04
N LEU A 124 3.14 -15.26 -10.59
CA LEU A 124 3.94 -15.31 -11.80
C LEU A 124 5.25 -16.08 -11.55
N PRO A 125 5.60 -17.10 -12.37
CA PRO A 125 6.76 -17.96 -12.12
C PRO A 125 8.08 -17.21 -11.99
N GLY A 126 8.32 -16.23 -12.86
CA GLY A 126 9.54 -15.43 -12.81
C GLY A 126 9.58 -14.49 -11.60
N VAL A 127 8.44 -13.99 -11.14
CA VAL A 127 8.36 -13.22 -9.89
C VAL A 127 8.69 -14.09 -8.68
N ARG A 128 8.23 -15.35 -8.66
CA ARG A 128 8.62 -16.31 -7.60
C ARG A 128 10.11 -16.61 -7.61
N ALA A 129 10.69 -16.80 -8.79
CA ALA A 129 12.13 -17.02 -8.93
C ALA A 129 12.94 -15.82 -8.40
N TRP A 130 12.54 -14.59 -8.74
CA TRP A 130 13.12 -13.37 -8.19
C TRP A 130 12.92 -13.23 -6.67
N TRP A 131 11.77 -13.65 -6.15
CA TRP A 131 11.42 -13.52 -4.72
C TRP A 131 12.35 -14.31 -3.81
N VAL A 132 12.73 -15.54 -4.20
CA VAL A 132 13.52 -16.46 -3.36
C VAL A 132 14.76 -15.81 -2.73
N PRO A 133 15.66 -15.14 -3.48
CA PRO A 133 16.82 -14.46 -2.88
C PRO A 133 16.47 -13.15 -2.16
N GLN A 134 15.32 -12.54 -2.44
CA GLN A 134 14.96 -11.21 -1.92
C GLN A 134 14.08 -11.27 -0.67
N ARG A 135 13.39 -12.38 -0.42
CA ARG A 135 12.31 -12.49 0.58
C ARG A 135 12.72 -12.03 1.97
N ASP A 136 13.95 -12.30 2.40
CA ASP A 136 14.43 -12.00 3.77
C ASP A 136 14.61 -10.50 4.03
N SER A 137 14.51 -9.66 2.99
CA SER A 137 14.45 -8.20 3.14
C SER A 137 13.07 -7.66 3.51
N TYR A 138 12.03 -8.51 3.50
CA TYR A 138 10.67 -8.19 3.87
C TYR A 138 10.31 -8.79 5.23
N SER A 139 9.30 -8.21 5.87
CA SER A 139 8.77 -8.68 7.14
C SER A 139 8.22 -10.10 7.05
N GLU A 140 8.34 -10.84 8.15
CA GLU A 140 7.80 -12.20 8.28
C GLU A 140 6.30 -12.26 7.99
N ALA A 141 5.53 -11.34 8.54
CA ALA A 141 4.08 -11.28 8.33
C ALA A 141 3.71 -11.14 6.84
N PHE A 142 4.40 -10.25 6.11
CA PHE A 142 4.15 -10.06 4.68
C PHE A 142 4.60 -11.26 3.84
N ARG A 143 5.75 -11.88 4.19
CA ARG A 143 6.21 -13.12 3.54
C ARG A 143 5.15 -14.22 3.68
N ASN A 144 4.67 -14.47 4.89
CA ASN A 144 3.67 -15.50 5.17
C ASN A 144 2.37 -15.22 4.42
N PHE A 145 1.91 -13.96 4.39
CA PHE A 145 0.73 -13.57 3.62
C PHE A 145 0.81 -13.99 2.14
N LEU A 146 1.95 -13.75 1.48
CA LEU A 146 2.15 -14.13 0.07
C LEU A 146 2.31 -15.64 -0.12
N GLU A 147 3.07 -16.29 0.74
CA GLU A 147 3.47 -17.70 0.59
C GLU A 147 2.36 -18.67 0.98
N GLU A 148 1.54 -18.34 1.97
CA GLU A 148 0.44 -19.18 2.45
C GLU A 148 -0.85 -19.01 1.63
N ASN A 149 -0.98 -17.91 0.88
CA ASN A 149 -2.17 -17.61 0.06
C ASN A 149 -1.83 -17.52 -1.43
N PRO A 150 -1.24 -18.54 -2.07
CA PRO A 150 -0.92 -18.46 -3.48
C PRO A 150 -2.20 -18.44 -4.32
N LEU A 151 -2.35 -17.44 -5.20
CA LEU A 151 -3.27 -17.59 -6.33
C LEU A 151 -2.67 -18.60 -7.32
N SER A 152 -3.53 -19.39 -7.97
CA SER A 152 -3.08 -20.22 -9.10
C SER A 152 -2.65 -19.32 -10.26
N SER A 153 -1.57 -19.69 -10.95
CA SER A 153 -1.07 -18.93 -12.12
C SER A 153 -2.10 -18.84 -13.24
N THR A 154 -3.08 -19.76 -13.31
CA THR A 154 -4.19 -19.76 -14.26
C THR A 154 -5.21 -18.64 -14.00
N ASN A 155 -5.26 -18.10 -12.78
CA ASN A 155 -6.19 -17.04 -12.38
C ASN A 155 -5.50 -15.66 -12.31
N ALA A 156 -4.21 -15.56 -12.65
CA ALA A 156 -3.54 -14.28 -12.75
C ALA A 156 -4.05 -13.53 -14.00
N PRO A 157 -4.37 -12.22 -13.92
CA PRO A 157 -4.84 -11.46 -15.07
C PRO A 157 -3.89 -11.56 -16.27
N THR A 158 -4.45 -11.88 -17.45
CA THR A 158 -3.72 -12.10 -18.71
C THR A 158 -2.84 -10.92 -19.14
N HIS A 159 -3.11 -9.69 -18.67
CA HIS A 159 -2.26 -8.53 -18.97
C HIS A 159 -0.97 -8.45 -18.13
N LEU A 160 -0.84 -9.22 -17.05
CA LEU A 160 0.39 -9.35 -16.25
C LEU A 160 1.23 -10.55 -16.71
N ALA A 161 0.57 -11.59 -17.22
CA ALA A 161 1.19 -12.72 -17.89
C ALA A 161 1.27 -12.44 -19.39
N MET A 162 2.11 -11.51 -19.82
CA MET A 162 2.48 -11.44 -21.24
C MET A 162 3.20 -12.74 -21.58
N HIS A 163 2.47 -13.69 -22.17
CA HIS A 163 3.05 -14.87 -22.79
C HIS A 163 3.99 -14.35 -23.89
N ALA A 164 5.28 -14.66 -23.74
CA ALA A 164 6.20 -14.52 -24.85
C ALA A 164 5.82 -15.60 -25.85
N ASP A 165 5.12 -15.21 -26.92
CA ASP A 165 5.02 -16.02 -28.13
C ASP A 165 6.41 -16.27 -28.72
#